data_AF-A0A8J6Y1I4-F1
#
_entry.id   AF-A0A8J6Y1I4-F1
#
_cell.length_a   1.000
_cell.length_b   1.000
_cell.length_c   1.000
_cell.angle_alpha   90.00
_cell.angle_beta   90.00
_cell.angle_gamma   90.00
#
_symmetry.space_group_name_H-M   'P 1'
#
loop_
_entity.id
_entity.type
_entity.pdbx_description
1 polymer ?
#
loop_
_entity_poly.entity_id
_entity_poly.type
_entity_poly.pdbx_seq_one_letter_code
_entity_poly.pdbx_strand_id
1 'polypeptide(L)' 'MRLSSVNYRRKQSAIRRGIPTTEAARVLNISQSKLCQILQEGQIPSRSINGQRVISRGALMEYQVRKRLSSFDDY' A
#
# COMPACT_ATOMS: atom_id res chain seq x y z
N MET A 1 27.11 -17.07 11.62
CA MET A 1 25.63 -17.00 11.73
C MET A 1 25.17 -15.60 11.37
N ARG A 2 24.21 -15.48 10.45
CA ARG A 2 23.79 -14.24 9.79
C ARG A 2 22.56 -13.67 10.53
N LEU A 3 22.66 -12.48 11.11
CA LEU A 3 21.52 -11.76 11.67
C LEU A 3 21.48 -10.34 11.12
N SER A 4 20.88 -10.21 9.94
CA SER A 4 20.52 -8.95 9.32
C SER A 4 19.33 -8.32 10.05
N SER A 5 19.59 -7.57 11.11
CA SER A 5 18.57 -6.92 11.96
C SER A 5 18.07 -5.56 11.46
N VAL A 6 18.22 -5.24 10.18
CA VAL A 6 17.95 -3.87 9.68
C VAL A 6 16.47 -3.62 9.30
N ASN A 7 15.60 -4.64 9.22
CA ASN A 7 14.29 -4.49 8.56
C ASN A 7 13.02 -4.55 9.45
N TYR A 8 13.12 -4.69 10.77
CA TYR A 8 11.92 -4.83 11.61
C TYR A 8 11.34 -3.51 12.14
N ARG A 9 12.12 -2.42 12.18
CA ARG A 9 11.68 -1.13 12.75
C ARG A 9 10.67 -0.38 11.88
N ARG A 10 10.65 -0.58 10.56
CA ARG A 10 9.69 0.09 9.65
C ARG A 10 8.30 -0.55 9.64
N LYS A 11 8.20 -1.83 9.97
CA LYS A 11 6.93 -2.58 9.95
C LYS A 11 5.99 -2.20 11.10
N GLN A 12 6.52 -1.77 12.24
CA GLN A 12 5.71 -1.45 13.43
C GLN A 12 5.01 -0.08 13.37
N SER A 13 5.58 0.92 12.66
CA SER A 13 4.94 2.24 12.53
C SER A 13 3.71 2.23 11.61
N ALA A 14 3.63 1.27 10.69
CA ALA A 14 2.49 1.09 9.79
C ALA A 14 1.20 0.66 10.52
N ILE A 15 1.32 0.05 11.71
CA ILE A 15 0.19 -0.50 12.47
C ILE A 15 -0.67 0.61 13.11
N ARG A 16 -0.11 1.82 13.33
CA ARG A 16 -0.81 2.93 14.01
C ARG A 16 -1.01 4.20 13.19
N ARG A 17 -0.30 4.41 12.07
CA ARG A 17 -0.32 5.70 11.33
C ARG A 17 -0.72 5.61 9.85
N GLY A 18 -1.16 4.44 9.38
CA GLY A 18 -1.41 4.19 7.96
C GLY A 18 -0.13 3.87 7.20
N ILE A 19 -0.29 3.23 6.05
CA ILE A 19 0.80 2.77 5.18
C ILE A 19 1.17 3.94 4.25
N PRO A 20 2.42 4.45 4.27
CA PRO A 20 2.82 5.50 3.36
C PRO A 20 2.77 5.01 1.90
N THR A 21 2.53 5.93 0.97
CA THR A 21 2.42 5.65 -0.48
C THR A 21 3.59 4.81 -1.01
N THR A 22 4.82 5.11 -0.57
CA THR A 22 6.02 4.36 -0.97
C THR A 22 6.00 2.89 -0.54
N GLU A 23 5.51 2.61 0.66
CA GLU A 23 5.37 1.25 1.19
C GLU A 23 4.20 0.53 0.51
N ALA A 24 3.08 1.22 0.32
CA ALA A 24 1.91 0.70 -0.38
C ALA A 24 2.24 0.26 -1.82
N ALA A 25 3.06 1.03 -2.53
CA ALA A 25 3.51 0.70 -3.89
C ALA A 25 4.30 -0.62 -3.91
N ARG A 26 5.17 -0.83 -2.90
CA ARG A 26 5.92 -2.08 -2.74
C ARG A 26 5.01 -3.27 -2.44
N VAL A 27 4.03 -3.09 -1.55
CA VAL A 27 3.08 -4.15 -1.20
C VAL A 27 2.23 -4.56 -2.40
N LEU A 28 1.79 -3.60 -3.20
CA LEU A 28 1.01 -3.84 -4.42
C LEU A 28 1.87 -4.22 -5.64
N ASN A 29 3.21 -4.24 -5.48
CA ASN A 29 4.18 -4.48 -6.55
C ASN A 29 3.96 -3.59 -7.78
N ILE A 30 3.70 -2.30 -7.57
CA ILE A 30 3.49 -1.31 -8.63
C ILE A 30 4.44 -0.12 -8.47
N SER A 31 4.60 0.66 -9.54
CA SER A 31 5.37 1.91 -9.49
C SER A 31 4.66 2.96 -8.63
N GLN A 32 5.44 3.88 -8.04
CA GLN A 32 4.89 5.01 -7.30
C GLN A 32 3.98 5.89 -8.16
N SER A 33 4.32 6.09 -9.43
CA SER A 33 3.49 6.83 -10.38
C SER A 33 2.14 6.15 -10.60
N LYS A 34 2.13 4.81 -10.77
CA LYS A 34 0.88 4.06 -10.92
C LYS A 34 0.03 4.13 -9.65
N LEU A 35 0.66 4.06 -8.48
CA LEU A 35 -0.06 4.24 -7.22
C LEU A 35 -0.62 5.66 -7.08
N CYS A 36 0.12 6.70 -7.46
CA CYS A 36 -0.40 8.07 -7.49
C CYS A 36 -1.62 8.20 -8.41
N GLN A 37 -1.59 7.56 -9.58
CA GLN A 37 -2.72 7.52 -10.50
C GLN A 37 -3.94 6.85 -9.86
N ILE A 38 -3.78 5.66 -9.29
CA ILE A 38 -4.85 4.93 -8.58
C ILE A 38 -5.47 5.77 -7.45
N LEU A 39 -4.64 6.55 -6.74
CA LEU A 39 -5.10 7.45 -5.69
C LEU A 39 -5.84 8.69 -6.23
N GLN A 40 -5.39 9.23 -7.37
CA GLN A 40 -6.08 10.33 -8.07
C GLN A 40 -7.41 9.87 -8.67
N GLU A 41 -7.45 8.65 -9.22
CA GLU A 41 -8.66 8.01 -9.75
C GLU A 41 -9.63 7.57 -8.64
N GLY A 42 -9.25 7.69 -7.37
CA GLY A 42 -10.11 7.34 -6.23
C GLY A 42 -10.31 5.84 -6.03
N GLN A 43 -9.54 4.99 -6.72
CA GLN A 43 -9.66 3.53 -6.62
C GLN A 43 -9.22 2.98 -5.26
N ILE A 44 -8.35 3.69 -4.54
CA ILE A 44 -7.95 3.38 -3.17
C ILE A 44 -8.17 4.60 -2.28
N PRO A 45 -8.96 4.48 -1.20
CA PRO A 45 -9.12 5.58 -0.26
C PRO A 45 -7.80 5.86 0.47
N SER A 46 -7.42 7.14 0.48
CA SER A 46 -6.22 7.63 1.16
C SER A 46 -6.53 8.84 2.03
N ARG A 47 -5.68 9.08 3.01
CA ARG A 47 -5.76 10.23 3.92
C ARG A 47 -4.46 11.01 3.88
N SER A 48 -4.55 12.33 4.00
CA SER A 48 -3.38 13.16 4.24
C SER A 48 -3.18 13.32 5.74
N ILE A 49 -2.02 12.93 6.26
CA ILE A 49 -1.64 13.12 7.66
C ILE A 49 -0.31 13.86 7.67
N ASN A 50 -0.28 15.08 8.24
CA ASN A 50 0.91 15.95 8.28
C ASN A 50 1.56 16.18 6.89
N GLY A 51 0.74 16.38 5.84
CA GLY A 51 1.21 16.56 4.47
C GLY A 51 1.65 15.28 3.76
N GLN A 52 1.63 14.13 4.44
CA GLN A 52 1.95 12.84 3.87
C GLN A 52 0.68 12.07 3.52
N ARG A 53 0.58 11.62 2.27
CA ARG A 53 -0.50 10.72 1.84
C ARG A 53 -0.24 9.32 2.39
N VAL A 54 -1.22 8.79 3.12
CA VAL A 54 -1.18 7.47 3.73
C VAL A 54 -2.44 6.69 3.37
N ILE A 55 -2.29 5.38 3.24
CA ILE A 55 -3.34 4.43 2.88
C ILE A 55 -3.60 3.55 4.08
N SER A 56 -4.86 3.40 4.47
CA SER A 56 -5.22 2.48 5.55
C SER A 56 -4.97 1.04 5.13
N ARG A 57 -4.53 0.18 6.06
CA ARG A 57 -4.28 -1.24 5.76
C ARG A 57 -5.51 -1.94 5.17
N GLY A 58 -6.71 -1.65 5.69
CA GLY A 58 -7.97 -2.19 5.18
C GLY A 58 -8.23 -1.81 3.71
N ALA A 59 -8.00 -0.54 3.36
CA ALA A 59 -8.14 -0.05 1.99
C ALA A 59 -7.18 -0.75 1.02
N LEU A 60 -5.94 -0.97 1.46
CA LEU A 60 -4.93 -1.64 0.64
C LEU A 60 -5.25 -3.13 0.43
N MET A 61 -5.73 -3.82 1.48
CA MET A 61 -6.19 -5.21 1.37
C MET A 61 -7.42 -5.35 0.47
N GLU A 62 -8.40 -4.45 0.62
CA GLU A 62 -9.60 -4.45 -0.21
C GLU A 62 -9.25 -4.28 -1.69
N TYR A 63 -8.36 -3.34 -2.01
CA TYR A 63 -7.88 -3.17 -3.38
C TYR A 63 -7.14 -4.41 -3.91
N GLN A 64 -6.31 -5.04 -3.08
CA GLN A 64 -5.59 -6.25 -3.47
C GLN A 64 -6.55 -7.41 -3.78
N VAL A 65 -7.62 -7.56 -2.98
CA VAL A 65 -8.67 -8.56 -3.22
C VAL A 65 -9.42 -8.24 -4.52
N ARG A 66 -9.83 -6.98 -4.73
CA ARG A 66 -10.48 -6.53 -5.97
C ARG A 66 -9.62 -6.79 -7.20
N LYS A 67 -8.32 -6.47 -7.14
CA LYS A 67 -7.38 -6.69 -8.25
C LYS A 67 -7.18 -8.18 -8.52
N ARG A 68 -7.12 -9.01 -7.47
CA ARG A 68 -7.01 -10.46 -7.62
C ARG A 68 -8.26 -11.08 -8.25
N LEU A 69 -9.44 -10.60 -7.86
CA LEU A 69 -10.71 -11.03 -8.45
C LEU A 69 -10.83 -10.57 -9.91
N SER A 70 -10.41 -9.35 -10.23
CA SER A 70 -10.43 -8.83 -11.61
C SER A 70 -9.47 -9.53 -12.57
N SER A 71 -8.44 -10.22 -12.08
CA SER A 71 -7.59 -11.09 -12.91
C SER A 71 -8.17 -12.50 -13.10
N PHE A 72 -9.31 -12.81 -12.47
CA PHE A 72 -9.95 -14.12 -12.54
C PHE A 72 -11.07 -14.20 -13.60
N ASP A 73 -11.44 -13.08 -14.20
CA ASP A 73 -12.46 -12.97 -15.26
C ASP A 73 -11.92 -13.19 -16.70
N ASP A 74 -10.72 -13.78 -16.85
CA ASP A 74 -10.12 -14.10 -18.16
C ASP A 74 -10.01 -15.63 -18.36
N TYR A 75 -11.11 -16.36 -18.17
CA TYR A 75 -11.19 -17.80 -18.47
C TYR A 75 -12.54 -18.24 -19.00
#